data_AF-A0A417HGC4-F1
#
_entry.id   AF-A0A417HGC4-F1
#
_cell.length_a   1.000
_cell.length_b   1.000
_cell.length_c   1.000
_cell.angle_alpha   90.00
_cell.angle_beta   90.00
_cell.angle_gamma   90.00
#
_symmetry.space_group_name_H-M   'P 1'
#
loop_
_entity.id
_entity.type
_entity.pdbx_description
1 polymer ?
#
loop_
_entity_poly.entity_id
_entity_poly.type
_entity_poly.pdbx_seq_one_letter_code
_entity_poly.pdbx_strand_id
1 'polypeptide(L)'
;MKWMRRGTALVLAFLLSVAVLAAGGGESLVTLSVLRKEYLDTVSEKARQKAASLEQEANAYLEEKTQETEDALLSQAAGPLLDAVLAQVGEKGRIVELNKGDTVTGPLGAGFVMRKGTAEVTGTEVVNVTAGGTRPGGWEIARNIYYMIPQNDQSGIRITSDTARVQLLDGAATSQDTVDGYQVQYLAYAQALSVMGLFKGTDVGFELEREPTRLECLIMLIRLLGEEQAALSYEGSHPFTDITGWQDANRYVAYAVHMGYTNGVSATEFAPNQPCNAATMYTYVLRALGYSDKLGDFVWNSTDRMMMVQTGILTQSEMETIQRGIFRRDQAAFVLWRSLSAALKNSDVTLVGKLIAAGAVTQAQYDQARQNVPS
;
A
#
# COMPACT_ATOMS: atom_id res chain seq x y z
N MET A 1 41.80 -3.37 18.29
CA MET A 1 42.20 -2.29 19.24
C MET A 1 41.87 -2.74 20.66
N LYS A 2 42.86 -3.24 21.42
CA LYS A 2 42.66 -3.95 22.70
C LYS A 2 43.32 -3.27 23.91
N TRP A 3 43.65 -1.98 23.85
CA TRP A 3 44.51 -1.32 24.86
C TRP A 3 44.03 0.06 25.34
N MET A 4 42.72 0.28 25.53
CA MET A 4 42.25 1.55 26.09
C MET A 4 40.94 1.42 26.90
N ARG A 5 40.95 0.63 27.98
CA ARG A 5 39.80 0.53 28.91
C ARG A 5 40.16 0.46 30.41
N ARG A 6 41.34 0.93 30.83
CA ARG A 6 41.70 0.99 32.27
C ARG A 6 42.10 2.39 32.79
N GLY A 7 41.83 3.46 32.03
CA GLY A 7 42.34 4.80 32.34
C GLY A 7 41.40 5.77 33.07
N THR A 8 40.08 5.56 33.10
CA THR A 8 39.14 6.64 33.46
C THR A 8 38.70 6.66 34.93
N ALA A 9 38.94 5.59 35.71
CA ALA A 9 38.60 5.57 37.14
C ALA A 9 39.68 6.23 38.04
N LEU A 10 40.92 6.35 37.57
CA LEU A 10 42.04 6.89 38.36
C LEU A 10 42.21 8.42 38.23
N VAL A 11 41.69 9.04 37.17
CA VAL A 11 41.87 10.48 36.93
C VAL A 11 40.95 11.34 37.82
N LEU A 12 39.77 10.83 38.21
CA LEU A 12 38.89 11.57 39.13
C LEU A 12 39.39 11.55 40.58
N ALA A 13 40.10 10.49 40.99
CA ALA A 13 40.67 10.39 42.34
C ALA A 13 41.89 11.31 42.53
N PHE A 14 42.61 11.65 41.46
CA PHE A 14 43.81 12.49 41.52
C PHE A 14 43.50 14.00 41.49
N LEU A 15 42.32 14.42 41.02
CA LEU A 15 41.92 15.84 40.98
C LEU A 15 41.29 16.34 42.29
N LEU A 16 40.94 15.44 43.22
CA LEU A 16 40.32 15.79 44.51
C LEU A 16 41.32 15.99 45.66
N SER A 17 42.60 15.67 45.47
CA SER A 17 43.65 15.88 46.48
C SER A 17 44.23 17.31 46.49
N VAL A 18 43.86 18.16 45.51
CA VAL A 18 44.46 19.49 45.34
C VAL A 18 43.65 20.62 46.00
N ALA A 19 42.42 20.37 46.47
CA ALA A 19 41.59 21.42 47.08
C ALA A 19 41.76 21.61 48.60
N VAL A 20 42.75 20.97 49.23
CA VAL A 20 43.01 21.13 50.68
C VAL A 20 44.45 21.59 50.90
N LEU A 21 44.77 22.79 50.41
CA LEU A 21 45.94 23.51 50.92
C LEU A 21 45.81 25.03 50.69
N ALA A 22 44.96 25.69 51.48
CA ALA A 22 45.11 27.11 51.79
C ALA A 22 44.29 27.50 53.04
N ALA A 23 45.01 27.86 54.12
CA ALA A 23 44.73 28.78 55.23
C ALA A 23 43.25 29.12 55.59
N GLY A 24 42.81 29.13 56.85
CA GLY A 24 43.49 29.10 58.15
C GLY A 24 42.62 29.83 59.19
N GLY A 25 42.53 29.29 60.42
CA GLY A 25 42.06 30.01 61.61
C GLY A 25 40.70 29.59 62.18
N GLY A 26 40.74 28.95 63.36
CA GLY A 26 39.80 29.18 64.47
C GLY A 26 38.38 28.58 64.38
N GLU A 27 38.13 27.59 65.25
CA GLU A 27 36.81 27.18 65.77
C GLU A 27 35.83 26.43 64.84
N SER A 28 35.94 25.09 64.82
CA SER A 28 34.90 24.15 65.27
C SER A 28 35.12 22.77 64.60
N LEU A 29 35.70 21.83 65.35
CA LEU A 29 35.90 20.45 64.90
C LEU A 29 34.58 19.70 64.69
N VAL A 30 33.46 20.25 65.16
CA VAL A 30 32.11 19.69 65.03
C VAL A 30 31.46 20.09 63.71
N THR A 31 31.74 21.28 63.15
CA THR A 31 31.20 21.66 61.82
C THR A 31 31.97 20.99 60.69
N LEU A 32 33.29 20.86 60.78
CA LEU A 32 34.12 20.24 59.72
C LEU A 32 33.91 18.72 59.62
N SER A 33 33.68 18.04 60.75
CA SER A 33 33.39 16.60 60.76
C SER A 33 31.97 16.28 60.26
N VAL A 34 30.98 17.12 60.59
CA VAL A 34 29.60 16.99 60.08
C VAL A 34 29.53 17.34 58.60
N LEU A 35 30.12 18.45 58.16
CA LEU A 35 30.24 18.80 56.73
C LEU A 35 30.99 17.71 55.95
N ARG A 36 32.07 17.16 56.50
CA ARG A 36 32.84 16.09 55.84
C ARG A 36 32.03 14.80 55.74
N LYS A 37 31.30 14.41 56.78
CA LYS A 37 30.48 13.20 56.77
C LYS A 37 29.29 13.36 55.83
N GLU A 38 28.54 14.44 55.95
CA GLU A 38 27.36 14.70 55.12
C GLU A 38 27.72 14.94 53.65
N TYR A 39 28.82 15.63 53.38
CA TYR A 39 29.36 15.80 52.02
C TYR A 39 29.90 14.48 51.45
N LEU A 40 30.67 13.70 52.20
CA LEU A 40 31.19 12.40 51.73
C LEU A 40 30.06 11.40 51.51
N ASP A 41 29.07 11.35 52.40
CA ASP A 41 27.90 10.47 52.26
C ASP A 41 27.10 10.88 51.01
N THR A 42 26.81 12.18 50.83
CA THR A 42 26.09 12.69 49.65
C THR A 42 26.84 12.44 48.35
N VAL A 43 28.16 12.66 48.32
CA VAL A 43 29.00 12.43 47.14
C VAL A 43 29.11 10.94 46.85
N SER A 44 29.23 10.10 47.88
CA SER A 44 29.26 8.63 47.72
C SER A 44 27.94 8.09 47.18
N GLU A 45 26.81 8.64 47.63
CA GLU A 45 25.49 8.23 47.18
C GLU A 45 25.24 8.66 45.73
N LYS A 46 25.60 9.91 45.37
CA LYS A 46 25.56 10.37 43.97
C LYS A 46 26.49 9.56 43.06
N ALA A 47 27.66 9.16 43.55
CA ALA A 47 28.57 8.30 42.79
C ALA A 47 27.99 6.90 42.57
N ARG A 48 27.33 6.31 43.58
CA ARG A 48 26.63 5.02 43.46
C ARG A 48 25.44 5.09 42.49
N GLN A 49 24.62 6.13 42.59
CA GLN A 49 23.49 6.35 41.68
C GLN A 49 23.95 6.49 40.23
N LYS A 50 25.04 7.25 40.00
CA LYS A 50 25.61 7.41 38.66
C LYS A 50 26.27 6.13 38.14
N ALA A 51 26.88 5.33 39.02
CA ALA A 51 27.41 4.02 38.63
C ALA A 51 26.28 3.05 38.24
N ALA A 52 25.19 3.02 39.01
CA ALA A 52 24.03 2.20 38.71
C ALA A 52 23.32 2.63 37.41
N SER A 53 23.20 3.94 37.15
CA SER A 53 22.60 4.44 35.89
C SER A 53 23.46 4.10 34.68
N LEU A 54 24.79 4.22 34.79
CA LEU A 54 25.72 3.85 33.72
C LEU A 54 25.73 2.34 33.45
N GLU A 55 25.57 1.51 34.48
CA GLU A 55 25.45 0.06 34.34
C GLU A 55 24.13 -0.32 33.66
N GLN A 56 23.02 0.34 34.01
CA GLN A 56 21.73 0.14 33.37
C GLN A 56 21.74 0.58 31.90
N GLU A 57 22.33 1.74 31.58
CA GLU A 57 22.53 2.20 30.20
C GLU A 57 23.44 1.26 29.39
N ALA A 58 24.52 0.75 30.01
CA ALA A 58 25.42 -0.19 29.36
C ALA A 58 24.73 -1.54 29.08
N ASN A 59 23.92 -2.04 30.00
CA ASN A 59 23.16 -3.28 29.81
C ASN A 59 22.07 -3.11 28.74
N ALA A 60 21.33 -1.99 28.74
CA ALA A 60 20.35 -1.69 27.70
C ALA A 60 21.01 -1.58 26.30
N TYR A 61 22.16 -0.93 26.21
CA TYR A 61 22.93 -0.83 24.96
C TYR A 61 23.45 -2.20 24.48
N LEU A 62 23.88 -3.06 25.41
CA LEU A 62 24.35 -4.41 25.07
C LEU A 62 23.19 -5.31 24.63
N GLU A 63 22.02 -5.21 25.27
CA GLU A 63 20.81 -5.92 24.85
C GLU A 63 20.35 -5.46 23.46
N GLU A 64 20.27 -4.14 23.23
CA GLU A 64 19.95 -3.55 21.92
C GLU A 64 20.91 -4.04 20.83
N LYS A 65 22.23 -3.97 21.09
CA LYS A 65 23.24 -4.46 20.14
C LYS A 65 23.19 -5.96 19.94
N THR A 66 22.81 -6.74 20.94
CA THR A 66 22.67 -8.20 20.83
C THR A 66 21.47 -8.55 19.96
N GLN A 67 20.31 -7.90 20.19
CA GLN A 67 19.12 -8.04 19.36
C GLN A 67 19.35 -7.62 17.91
N GLU A 68 19.99 -6.46 17.67
CA GLU A 68 20.36 -6.03 16.31
C GLU A 68 21.24 -7.05 15.60
N THR A 69 22.16 -7.68 16.34
CA THR A 69 23.09 -8.68 15.79
C THR A 69 22.38 -10.00 15.51
N GLU A 70 21.48 -10.45 16.38
CA GLU A 70 20.63 -11.63 16.15
C GLU A 70 19.67 -11.43 14.97
N ASP A 71 19.03 -10.27 14.88
CA ASP A 71 18.17 -9.90 13.76
C ASP A 71 18.92 -9.83 12.43
N ALA A 72 20.16 -9.32 12.45
CA ALA A 72 21.04 -9.31 11.29
C ALA A 72 21.44 -10.74 10.88
N LEU A 73 21.76 -11.62 11.85
CA LEU A 73 22.08 -13.02 11.63
C LEU A 73 20.89 -13.82 11.08
N LEU A 74 19.69 -13.62 11.63
CA LEU A 74 18.45 -14.24 11.16
C LEU A 74 18.08 -13.76 9.75
N SER A 75 18.23 -12.46 9.46
CA SER A 75 18.04 -11.89 8.11
C SER A 75 19.03 -12.47 7.09
N GLN A 76 20.29 -12.65 7.50
CA GLN A 76 21.35 -13.19 6.66
C GLN A 76 21.22 -14.70 6.41
N ALA A 77 20.63 -15.44 7.34
CA ALA A 77 20.37 -16.88 7.22
C ALA A 77 19.04 -17.22 6.53
N ALA A 78 17.98 -16.43 6.75
CA ALA A 78 16.62 -16.72 6.26
C ALA A 78 16.31 -16.11 4.89
N GLY A 79 16.99 -15.04 4.46
CA GLY A 79 16.72 -14.37 3.19
C GLY A 79 16.75 -15.31 1.96
N PRO A 80 17.85 -16.06 1.74
CA PRO A 80 17.94 -17.00 0.61
C PRO A 80 16.93 -18.15 0.68
N LEU A 81 16.59 -18.62 1.89
CA LEU A 81 15.58 -19.67 2.10
C LEU A 81 14.17 -19.15 1.82
N LEU A 82 13.86 -17.93 2.26
CA LEU A 82 12.60 -17.26 2.00
C LEU A 82 12.43 -16.97 0.51
N ASP A 83 13.47 -16.50 -0.18
CA ASP A 83 13.41 -16.28 -1.63
C ASP A 83 13.24 -17.61 -2.39
N ALA A 84 13.84 -18.71 -1.91
CA ALA A 84 13.61 -20.04 -2.46
C ALA A 84 12.18 -20.56 -2.20
N VAL A 85 11.63 -20.32 -1.00
CA VAL A 85 10.23 -20.66 -0.67
C VAL A 85 9.26 -19.86 -1.53
N LEU A 86 9.43 -18.53 -1.62
CA LEU A 86 8.60 -17.67 -2.47
C LEU A 86 8.73 -18.04 -3.96
N ALA A 87 9.92 -18.44 -4.42
CA ALA A 87 10.13 -18.92 -5.79
C ALA A 87 9.46 -20.28 -6.04
N GLN A 88 9.41 -21.16 -5.05
CA GLN A 88 8.75 -22.47 -5.15
C GLN A 88 7.22 -22.36 -5.09
N VAL A 89 6.70 -21.33 -4.41
CA VAL A 89 5.27 -20.97 -4.41
C VAL A 89 4.90 -20.15 -5.66
N GLY A 90 5.87 -19.56 -6.36
CA GLY A 90 5.66 -18.88 -7.66
C GLY A 90 5.19 -17.43 -7.55
N GLU A 91 5.31 -16.81 -6.38
CA GLU A 91 4.53 -15.63 -6.03
C GLU A 91 5.35 -14.36 -5.78
N LYS A 92 4.92 -13.27 -6.43
CA LYS A 92 5.43 -11.92 -6.19
C LYS A 92 4.38 -11.11 -5.43
N GLY A 93 4.34 -11.26 -4.11
CA GLY A 93 3.44 -10.49 -3.25
C GLY A 93 3.63 -8.97 -3.31
N ARG A 94 2.58 -8.19 -3.03
CA ARG A 94 2.60 -6.71 -2.98
C ARG A 94 3.31 -6.24 -1.71
N ILE A 95 4.32 -5.38 -1.82
CA ILE A 95 4.91 -4.73 -0.63
C ILE A 95 4.16 -3.42 -0.34
N VAL A 96 3.70 -3.26 0.90
CA VAL A 96 3.01 -2.07 1.41
C VAL A 96 3.80 -1.42 2.55
N GLU A 97 3.67 -0.10 2.69
CA GLU A 97 4.16 0.65 3.85
C GLU A 97 3.01 0.93 4.80
N LEU A 98 3.18 0.60 6.07
CA LEU A 98 2.15 0.66 7.09
C LEU A 98 2.64 1.44 8.31
N ASN A 99 1.71 2.10 9.00
CA ASN A 99 1.98 2.86 10.21
C ASN A 99 1.52 2.10 11.45
N LYS A 100 1.95 2.57 12.63
CA LYS A 100 1.50 2.01 13.91
C LYS A 100 -0.03 1.97 14.00
N GLY A 101 -0.57 0.81 14.31
CA GLY A 101 -2.00 0.56 14.42
C GLY A 101 -2.65 -0.02 13.16
N ASP A 102 -2.01 0.07 11.99
CA ASP A 102 -2.49 -0.58 10.78
C ASP A 102 -2.50 -2.11 10.96
N THR A 103 -3.45 -2.78 10.32
CA THR A 103 -3.56 -4.24 10.37
C THR A 103 -3.34 -4.87 9.01
N VAL A 104 -2.92 -6.13 9.01
CA VAL A 104 -2.91 -7.02 7.85
C VAL A 104 -3.74 -8.24 8.22
N THR A 105 -4.79 -8.52 7.46
CA THR A 105 -5.69 -9.66 7.62
C THR A 105 -6.03 -10.24 6.26
N GLY A 106 -6.86 -11.28 6.18
CA GLY A 106 -7.24 -11.85 4.90
C GLY A 106 -8.12 -13.08 5.04
N PRO A 107 -8.58 -13.64 3.90
CA PRO A 107 -9.30 -14.91 3.89
C PRO A 107 -8.44 -16.09 4.37
N LEU A 108 -9.07 -17.25 4.57
CA LEU A 108 -8.37 -18.49 4.84
C LEU A 108 -7.29 -18.75 3.78
N GLY A 109 -6.06 -19.01 4.20
CA GLY A 109 -4.93 -19.25 3.32
C GLY A 109 -4.18 -17.98 2.92
N ALA A 110 -4.69 -16.79 3.23
CA ALA A 110 -3.99 -15.53 2.99
C ALA A 110 -2.66 -15.47 3.76
N GLY A 111 -1.66 -14.79 3.21
CA GLY A 111 -0.31 -14.82 3.77
C GLY A 111 0.40 -13.49 3.74
N PHE A 112 1.45 -13.36 4.54
CA PHE A 112 2.27 -12.16 4.57
C PHE A 112 3.67 -12.42 5.09
N VAL A 113 4.60 -11.53 4.75
CA VAL A 113 5.98 -11.50 5.26
C VAL A 113 6.26 -10.10 5.79
N MET A 114 6.67 -10.00 7.06
CA MET A 114 7.15 -8.73 7.59
C MET A 114 8.58 -8.47 7.14
N ARG A 115 8.79 -7.44 6.31
CA ARG A 115 10.11 -7.07 5.78
C ARG A 115 10.84 -6.05 6.66
N LYS A 116 10.10 -5.15 7.31
CA LYS A 116 10.62 -4.11 8.21
C LYS A 116 9.58 -3.75 9.28
N GLY A 117 10.03 -3.36 10.48
CA GLY A 117 9.18 -2.94 11.59
C GLY A 117 8.90 -4.07 12.59
N THR A 118 7.94 -3.84 13.48
CA THR A 118 7.43 -4.80 14.47
C THR A 118 5.90 -4.87 14.42
N ALA A 119 5.35 -6.04 14.66
CA ALA A 119 3.92 -6.27 14.68
C ALA A 119 3.56 -7.42 15.63
N GLU A 120 2.32 -7.39 16.12
CA GLU A 120 1.74 -8.44 16.97
C GLU A 120 0.61 -9.17 16.24
N VAL A 121 0.42 -10.45 16.55
CA VAL A 121 -0.65 -11.27 15.98
C VAL A 121 -2.01 -10.77 16.47
N THR A 122 -2.96 -10.63 15.56
CA THR A 122 -4.38 -10.38 15.87
C THR A 122 -5.21 -11.64 15.69
N GLY A 123 -6.46 -11.63 16.15
CA GLY A 123 -7.34 -12.80 16.08
C GLY A 123 -6.86 -13.95 16.96
N THR A 124 -7.11 -15.19 16.54
CA THR A 124 -6.71 -16.38 17.31
C THR A 124 -5.25 -16.75 17.06
N GLU A 125 -4.82 -16.91 15.81
CA GLU A 125 -3.45 -17.33 15.49
C GLU A 125 -3.05 -17.15 14.01
N VAL A 126 -1.75 -17.14 13.74
CA VAL A 126 -1.18 -17.27 12.39
C VAL A 126 -0.19 -18.45 12.33
N VAL A 127 -0.01 -19.05 11.17
CA VAL A 127 0.90 -20.20 10.96
C VAL A 127 2.23 -19.70 10.43
N ASN A 128 3.33 -20.05 11.07
CA ASN A 128 4.67 -19.87 10.53
C ASN A 128 4.95 -20.97 9.50
N VAL A 129 4.89 -20.65 8.22
CA VAL A 129 5.06 -21.62 7.14
C VAL A 129 6.53 -22.00 6.95
N THR A 130 7.46 -21.07 7.22
CA THR A 130 8.90 -21.30 7.04
C THR A 130 9.49 -22.27 8.07
N ALA A 131 9.04 -22.20 9.33
CA ALA A 131 9.56 -23.01 10.44
C ALA A 131 8.57 -24.06 10.97
N GLY A 132 7.31 -24.02 10.53
CA GLY A 132 6.23 -24.84 11.07
C GLY A 132 5.71 -24.33 12.42
N GLY A 133 4.42 -24.57 12.69
CA GLY A 133 3.75 -24.25 13.95
C GLY A 133 2.97 -22.92 13.94
N THR A 134 2.12 -22.75 14.95
CA THR A 134 1.22 -21.57 15.05
C THR A 134 1.77 -20.51 16.01
N ARG A 135 1.24 -19.29 15.89
CA ARG A 135 1.54 -18.12 16.71
C ARG A 135 0.22 -17.54 17.21
N PRO A 136 -0.08 -17.63 18.51
CA PRO A 136 -1.34 -17.13 19.06
C PRO A 136 -1.46 -15.60 19.01
N GLY A 137 -2.69 -15.09 19.10
CA GLY A 137 -2.98 -13.67 19.26
C GLY A 137 -2.21 -13.02 20.40
N GLY A 138 -1.72 -11.79 20.16
CA GLY A 138 -0.91 -11.01 21.08
C GLY A 138 0.59 -11.34 21.06
N TRP A 139 1.02 -12.34 20.30
CA TRP A 139 2.45 -12.64 20.14
C TRP A 139 3.10 -11.75 19.09
N GLU A 140 4.36 -11.40 19.27
CA GLU A 140 5.12 -10.72 18.22
C GLU A 140 5.46 -11.67 17.06
N ILE A 141 5.48 -11.11 15.85
CA ILE A 141 5.97 -11.83 14.66
C ILE A 141 7.41 -11.44 14.33
N ALA A 142 8.16 -12.39 13.79
CA ALA A 142 9.53 -12.16 13.35
C ALA A 142 9.57 -11.68 11.90
N ARG A 143 10.62 -10.92 11.57
CA ARG A 143 10.83 -10.44 10.19
C ARG A 143 11.34 -11.56 9.29
N ASN A 144 11.07 -11.42 8.00
CA ASN A 144 11.48 -12.35 6.93
C ASN A 144 11.03 -13.80 7.20
N ILE A 145 9.86 -13.95 7.81
CA ILE A 145 9.16 -15.22 7.95
C ILE A 145 7.83 -15.12 7.19
N TYR A 146 7.49 -16.17 6.45
CA TYR A 146 6.19 -16.29 5.80
C TYR A 146 5.15 -16.83 6.79
N TYR A 147 4.15 -16.00 7.05
CA TYR A 147 3.02 -16.32 7.90
C TYR A 147 1.76 -16.50 7.06
N MET A 148 0.93 -17.48 7.42
CA MET A 148 -0.35 -17.77 6.78
C MET A 148 -1.49 -17.65 7.79
N ILE A 149 -2.64 -17.17 7.33
CA ILE A 149 -3.87 -16.97 8.09
C ILE A 149 -4.69 -18.28 8.00
N PRO A 150 -4.83 -19.03 9.10
CA PRO A 150 -5.44 -20.37 9.09
C PRO A 150 -6.96 -20.36 9.21
N GLN A 151 -7.59 -19.20 9.41
CA GLN A 151 -9.04 -19.09 9.56
C GLN A 151 -9.51 -17.64 9.43
N ASN A 152 -10.81 -17.46 9.15
CA ASN A 152 -11.44 -16.16 8.92
C ASN A 152 -12.05 -15.58 10.21
N ASP A 153 -11.20 -15.23 11.18
CA ASP A 153 -11.59 -14.73 12.52
C ASP A 153 -10.84 -13.46 12.93
N GLN A 154 -10.42 -12.65 11.95
CA GLN A 154 -9.51 -11.50 12.12
C GLN A 154 -8.07 -11.87 12.50
N SER A 155 -7.69 -13.14 12.32
CA SER A 155 -6.29 -13.56 12.39
C SER A 155 -5.43 -12.82 11.36
N GLY A 156 -4.23 -12.41 11.78
CA GLY A 156 -3.39 -11.51 11.01
C GLY A 156 -2.34 -10.85 11.89
N ILE A 157 -1.96 -9.61 11.56
CA ILE A 157 -1.05 -8.80 12.37
C ILE A 157 -1.55 -7.36 12.53
N ARG A 158 -1.14 -6.71 13.62
CA ARG A 158 -1.24 -5.26 13.86
C ARG A 158 0.14 -4.68 14.03
N ILE A 159 0.44 -3.61 13.30
CA ILE A 159 1.74 -2.94 13.34
C ILE A 159 1.91 -2.21 14.67
N THR A 160 3.02 -2.48 15.37
CA THR A 160 3.35 -1.87 16.67
C THR A 160 4.45 -0.81 16.57
N SER A 161 5.32 -0.90 15.55
CA SER A 161 6.32 0.13 15.22
C SER A 161 5.73 1.33 14.48
N ASP A 162 6.36 2.50 14.58
CA ASP A 162 5.90 3.72 13.90
C ASP A 162 5.78 3.56 12.37
N THR A 163 6.70 2.80 11.75
CA THR A 163 6.67 2.45 10.33
C THR A 163 7.03 0.99 10.10
N ALA A 164 6.36 0.33 9.17
CA ALA A 164 6.61 -1.06 8.80
C ALA A 164 6.50 -1.28 7.29
N ARG A 165 7.18 -2.31 6.79
CA ARG A 165 7.02 -2.81 5.41
C ARG A 165 6.58 -4.25 5.46
N VAL A 166 5.43 -4.55 4.84
CA VAL A 166 4.87 -5.91 4.80
C VAL A 166 4.67 -6.32 3.36
N GLN A 167 5.10 -7.52 3.01
CA GLN A 167 4.76 -8.15 1.74
C GLN A 167 3.50 -8.98 1.93
N LEU A 168 2.45 -8.65 1.20
CA LEU A 168 1.15 -9.33 1.21
C LEU A 168 1.12 -10.40 0.14
N LEU A 169 0.61 -11.57 0.49
CA LEU A 169 0.52 -12.78 -0.32
C LEU A 169 -0.90 -13.37 -0.21
N ASP A 170 -1.30 -14.18 -1.18
CA ASP A 170 -2.52 -15.00 -1.09
C ASP A 170 -3.83 -14.26 -0.73
N GLY A 171 -3.95 -12.99 -1.12
CA GLY A 171 -5.15 -12.17 -0.82
C GLY A 171 -5.16 -11.50 0.54
N ALA A 172 -4.02 -11.43 1.24
CA ALA A 172 -3.89 -10.58 2.42
C ALA A 172 -4.12 -9.10 2.06
N ALA A 173 -4.92 -8.43 2.87
CA ALA A 173 -5.32 -7.04 2.75
C ALA A 173 -4.93 -6.27 4.01
N THR A 174 -4.87 -4.95 3.90
CA THR A 174 -4.53 -4.06 5.01
C THR A 174 -5.74 -3.30 5.51
N SER A 175 -5.66 -2.75 6.73
CA SER A 175 -6.65 -1.76 7.20
C SER A 175 -6.77 -0.55 6.28
N GLN A 176 -5.73 -0.22 5.51
CA GLN A 176 -5.77 0.85 4.51
C GLN A 176 -6.61 0.47 3.28
N ASP A 177 -6.81 -0.84 3.01
CA ASP A 177 -7.67 -1.32 1.93
C ASP A 177 -9.18 -1.30 2.33
N THR A 178 -9.52 -0.83 3.54
CA THR A 178 -10.89 -0.72 4.05
C THR A 178 -11.29 0.74 4.31
N VAL A 179 -12.28 1.27 3.58
CA VAL A 179 -12.87 2.59 3.86
C VAL A 179 -14.38 2.45 3.98
N ASP A 180 -14.96 2.98 5.06
CA ASP A 180 -16.41 2.93 5.36
C ASP A 180 -17.05 1.53 5.27
N GLY A 181 -16.32 0.49 5.69
CA GLY A 181 -16.78 -0.90 5.65
C GLY A 181 -16.78 -1.54 4.26
N TYR A 182 -16.28 -0.85 3.24
CA TYR A 182 -16.03 -1.42 1.91
C TYR A 182 -14.66 -2.08 1.86
N GLN A 183 -14.61 -3.34 1.43
CA GLN A 183 -13.39 -4.09 1.19
C GLN A 183 -13.04 -4.03 -0.31
N VAL A 184 -11.82 -3.62 -0.64
CA VAL A 184 -11.29 -3.64 -2.00
C VAL A 184 -11.16 -5.09 -2.48
N GLN A 185 -11.76 -5.40 -3.63
CA GLN A 185 -11.85 -6.75 -4.22
C GLN A 185 -10.97 -6.91 -5.46
N TYR A 186 -10.67 -5.82 -6.18
CA TYR A 186 -10.15 -5.86 -7.55
C TYR A 186 -8.82 -5.11 -7.73
N LEU A 187 -8.03 -4.98 -6.65
CA LEU A 187 -6.72 -4.32 -6.68
C LEU A 187 -5.77 -4.90 -7.73
N ALA A 188 -5.72 -6.22 -7.87
CA ALA A 188 -4.89 -6.91 -8.86
C ALA A 188 -5.19 -6.42 -10.29
N TYR A 189 -6.47 -6.21 -10.63
CA TYR A 189 -6.89 -5.68 -11.92
C TYR A 189 -6.48 -4.22 -12.11
N ALA A 190 -6.60 -3.39 -11.07
CA ALA A 190 -6.14 -2.00 -11.11
C ALA A 190 -4.62 -1.89 -11.35
N GLN A 191 -3.83 -2.73 -10.67
CA GLN A 191 -2.38 -2.80 -10.85
C GLN A 191 -2.00 -3.28 -12.26
N ALA A 192 -2.66 -4.32 -12.75
CA ALA A 192 -2.43 -4.86 -14.08
C ALA A 192 -2.74 -3.82 -15.18
N LEU A 193 -3.88 -3.13 -15.08
CA LEU A 193 -4.24 -2.04 -15.99
C LEU A 193 -3.27 -0.85 -15.89
N SER A 194 -2.70 -0.60 -14.71
CA SER A 194 -1.73 0.47 -14.50
C SER A 194 -0.41 0.23 -15.24
N VAL A 195 0.08 -1.02 -15.24
CA VAL A 195 1.26 -1.43 -16.03
C VAL A 195 1.05 -1.15 -17.53
N MET A 196 -0.18 -1.32 -18.01
CA MET A 196 -0.58 -1.04 -19.40
C MET A 196 -0.89 0.45 -19.64
N GLY A 197 -0.88 1.30 -18.62
CA GLY A 197 -1.26 2.71 -18.72
C GLY A 197 -2.77 2.97 -18.86
N LEU A 198 -3.61 1.93 -18.74
CA LEU A 198 -5.05 2.01 -18.96
C LEU A 198 -5.82 2.46 -17.72
N PHE A 199 -5.26 2.29 -16.52
CA PHE A 199 -5.84 2.75 -15.27
C PHE A 199 -4.79 3.44 -14.41
N LYS A 200 -5.01 4.73 -14.12
CA LYS A 200 -4.06 5.55 -13.36
C LYS A 200 -4.72 6.04 -12.08
N GLY A 201 -3.96 5.97 -10.99
CA GLY A 201 -4.32 6.55 -9.69
C GLY A 201 -3.94 8.03 -9.61
N THR A 202 -4.04 8.57 -8.41
CA THR A 202 -3.54 9.88 -8.01
C THR A 202 -2.29 9.71 -7.15
N ASP A 203 -1.82 10.80 -6.52
CA ASP A 203 -0.67 10.77 -5.61
C ASP A 203 -0.92 9.92 -4.34
N VAL A 204 -2.18 9.58 -4.05
CA VAL A 204 -2.59 8.74 -2.91
C VAL A 204 -2.89 7.29 -3.31
N GLY A 205 -2.63 6.91 -4.56
CA GLY A 205 -2.87 5.56 -5.08
C GLY A 205 -4.10 5.47 -5.96
N PHE A 206 -4.69 4.27 -6.07
CA PHE A 206 -5.78 4.02 -7.01
C PHE A 206 -7.15 4.52 -6.55
N GLU A 207 -7.33 4.74 -5.24
CA GLU A 207 -8.57 5.18 -4.61
C GLU A 207 -9.76 4.28 -5.01
N LEU A 208 -9.58 2.95 -4.88
CA LEU A 208 -10.54 1.95 -5.37
C LEU A 208 -11.85 1.97 -4.57
N GLU A 209 -11.79 2.46 -3.35
CA GLU A 209 -12.88 2.60 -2.40
C GLU A 209 -13.87 3.72 -2.72
N ARG A 210 -13.61 4.62 -3.68
CA ARG A 210 -14.54 5.72 -4.03
C ARG A 210 -15.17 5.56 -5.40
N GLU A 211 -16.24 6.30 -5.64
CA GLU A 211 -16.85 6.40 -6.98
C GLU A 211 -15.88 7.08 -7.97
N PRO A 212 -15.79 6.58 -9.22
CA PRO A 212 -15.09 7.31 -10.25
C PRO A 212 -15.87 8.58 -10.62
N THR A 213 -15.17 9.65 -10.96
CA THR A 213 -15.82 10.85 -11.49
C THR A 213 -16.17 10.69 -12.96
N ARG A 214 -17.07 11.55 -13.47
CA ARG A 214 -17.42 11.62 -14.89
C ARG A 214 -16.19 11.83 -15.77
N LEU A 215 -15.29 12.73 -15.37
CA LEU A 215 -14.04 12.97 -16.07
C LEU A 215 -13.14 11.72 -16.08
N GLU A 216 -13.02 11.03 -14.94
CA GLU A 216 -12.21 9.82 -14.82
C GLU A 216 -12.72 8.70 -15.74
N CYS A 217 -14.04 8.44 -15.75
CA CYS A 217 -14.65 7.47 -16.66
C CYS A 217 -14.43 7.81 -18.13
N LEU A 218 -14.52 9.10 -18.50
CA LEU A 218 -14.27 9.54 -19.87
C LEU A 218 -12.82 9.28 -20.28
N ILE A 219 -11.87 9.54 -19.39
CA ILE A 219 -10.45 9.25 -19.66
C ILE A 219 -10.22 7.74 -19.78
N MET A 220 -10.88 6.91 -18.97
CA MET A 220 -10.83 5.45 -19.09
C MET A 220 -11.33 4.97 -20.46
N LEU A 221 -12.41 5.58 -21.00
CA LEU A 221 -12.87 5.31 -22.36
C LEU A 221 -11.79 5.65 -23.39
N ILE A 222 -11.22 6.86 -23.32
CA ILE A 222 -10.20 7.33 -24.28
C ILE A 222 -8.98 6.38 -24.27
N ARG A 223 -8.58 5.90 -23.09
CA ARG A 223 -7.51 4.90 -22.96
C ARG A 223 -7.89 3.56 -23.57
N LEU A 224 -9.11 3.06 -23.37
CA LEU A 224 -9.60 1.83 -24.02
C LEU A 224 -9.73 1.96 -25.54
N LEU A 225 -9.88 3.18 -26.06
CA LEU A 225 -9.84 3.44 -27.50
C LEU A 225 -8.41 3.45 -28.05
N GLY A 226 -7.40 3.58 -27.19
CA GLY A 226 -5.99 3.76 -27.56
C GLY A 226 -5.66 5.20 -27.96
N GLU A 227 -6.48 6.17 -27.54
CA GLU A 227 -6.46 7.55 -28.05
C GLU A 227 -5.94 8.57 -27.02
N GLU A 228 -5.34 8.12 -25.90
CA GLU A 228 -4.87 9.02 -24.83
C GLU A 228 -3.87 10.06 -25.36
N GLN A 229 -2.92 9.65 -26.20
CA GLN A 229 -1.92 10.56 -26.75
C GLN A 229 -2.55 11.57 -27.74
N ALA A 230 -3.53 11.14 -28.54
CA ALA A 230 -4.26 12.03 -29.43
C ALA A 230 -5.01 13.09 -28.62
N ALA A 231 -5.70 12.68 -27.56
CA ALA A 231 -6.39 13.58 -26.65
C ALA A 231 -5.44 14.57 -25.97
N LEU A 232 -4.28 14.12 -25.47
CA LEU A 232 -3.28 14.99 -24.85
C LEU A 232 -2.61 15.96 -25.84
N SER A 233 -2.57 15.63 -27.12
CA SER A 233 -2.03 16.50 -28.18
C SER A 233 -3.08 17.44 -28.79
N TYR A 234 -4.35 17.28 -28.44
CA TYR A 234 -5.44 18.05 -29.04
C TYR A 234 -5.45 19.50 -28.55
N GLU A 235 -5.41 20.45 -29.49
CA GLU A 235 -5.37 21.90 -29.22
C GLU A 235 -6.73 22.59 -29.39
N GLY A 236 -7.80 21.85 -29.70
CA GLY A 236 -9.14 22.41 -29.77
C GLY A 236 -9.70 22.82 -28.41
N SER A 237 -10.82 23.53 -28.42
CA SER A 237 -11.48 24.04 -27.22
C SER A 237 -12.86 23.42 -27.00
N HIS A 238 -13.42 23.64 -25.81
CA HIS A 238 -14.79 23.28 -25.44
C HIS A 238 -15.50 24.48 -24.77
N PRO A 239 -16.84 24.52 -24.73
CA PRO A 239 -17.58 25.63 -24.12
C PRO A 239 -17.69 25.55 -22.59
N PHE A 240 -17.22 24.46 -21.97
CA PHE A 240 -17.42 24.22 -20.54
C PHE A 240 -16.54 25.09 -19.65
N THR A 241 -17.14 25.70 -18.63
CA THR A 241 -16.47 26.63 -17.72
C THR A 241 -16.11 26.01 -16.37
N ASP A 242 -16.62 24.82 -16.06
CA ASP A 242 -16.50 24.13 -14.78
C ASP A 242 -15.31 23.15 -14.71
N ILE A 243 -14.50 23.06 -15.77
CA ILE A 243 -13.27 22.24 -15.81
C ILE A 243 -12.10 23.10 -15.34
N THR A 244 -11.78 22.98 -14.06
CA THR A 244 -10.75 23.78 -13.38
C THR A 244 -9.67 22.87 -12.74
N GLY A 245 -8.50 23.44 -12.44
CA GLY A 245 -7.41 22.73 -11.76
C GLY A 245 -6.42 22.06 -12.70
N TRP A 246 -6.79 20.90 -13.27
CA TRP A 246 -5.87 20.09 -14.09
C TRP A 246 -5.92 20.49 -15.56
N GLN A 247 -4.80 20.98 -16.10
CA GLN A 247 -4.76 21.52 -17.47
C GLN A 247 -5.11 20.46 -18.54
N ASP A 248 -4.63 19.21 -18.38
CA ASP A 248 -4.91 18.16 -19.37
C ASP A 248 -6.39 17.76 -19.39
N ALA A 249 -7.15 18.01 -18.32
CA ALA A 249 -8.59 17.74 -18.30
C ALA A 249 -9.31 18.49 -19.43
N ASN A 250 -8.89 19.73 -19.72
CA ASN A 250 -9.45 20.50 -20.82
C ASN A 250 -9.15 19.84 -22.18
N ARG A 251 -7.95 19.27 -22.36
CA ARG A 251 -7.57 18.57 -23.60
C ARG A 251 -8.37 17.29 -23.79
N TYR A 252 -8.51 16.48 -22.74
CA TYR A 252 -9.34 15.27 -22.77
C TYR A 252 -10.78 15.58 -23.12
N VAL A 253 -11.38 16.58 -22.48
CA VAL A 253 -12.78 16.92 -22.73
C VAL A 253 -12.96 17.55 -24.11
N ALA A 254 -12.06 18.43 -24.54
CA ALA A 254 -12.13 19.03 -25.87
C ALA A 254 -12.02 17.97 -26.97
N TYR A 255 -11.09 17.02 -26.82
CA TYR A 255 -10.96 15.89 -27.73
C TYR A 255 -12.22 15.00 -27.73
N ALA A 256 -12.74 14.67 -26.55
CA ALA A 256 -13.94 13.85 -26.43
C ALA A 256 -15.19 14.50 -27.04
N VAL A 257 -15.33 15.83 -26.95
CA VAL A 257 -16.40 16.56 -27.63
C VAL A 257 -16.20 16.52 -29.15
N HIS A 258 -14.98 16.75 -29.62
CA HIS A 258 -14.65 16.69 -31.06
C HIS A 258 -14.96 15.33 -31.67
N MET A 259 -14.59 14.25 -30.97
CA MET A 259 -14.86 12.88 -31.40
C MET A 259 -16.31 12.43 -31.14
N GLY A 260 -17.11 13.24 -30.44
CA GLY A 260 -18.50 12.93 -30.11
C GLY A 260 -18.67 11.82 -29.07
N TYR A 261 -17.67 11.60 -28.22
CA TYR A 261 -17.69 10.62 -27.12
C TYR A 261 -18.51 11.10 -25.92
N THR A 262 -18.56 12.42 -25.71
CA THR A 262 -19.32 13.02 -24.62
C THR A 262 -20.04 14.28 -25.06
N ASN A 263 -21.10 14.60 -24.32
CA ASN A 263 -21.73 15.90 -24.30
C ASN A 263 -21.61 16.50 -22.89
N GLY A 264 -21.80 17.81 -22.77
CA GLY A 264 -21.97 18.47 -21.48
C GLY A 264 -23.29 18.08 -20.81
N VAL A 265 -23.41 18.39 -19.52
CA VAL A 265 -24.71 18.35 -18.82
C VAL A 265 -25.56 19.58 -19.14
N SER A 266 -24.92 20.65 -19.61
CA SER A 266 -25.55 21.84 -20.17
C SER A 266 -24.70 22.40 -21.32
N ALA A 267 -25.10 23.54 -21.89
CA ALA A 267 -24.32 24.21 -22.92
C ALA A 267 -22.93 24.67 -22.45
N THR A 268 -22.76 24.91 -21.16
CA THR A 268 -21.54 25.50 -20.56
C THR A 268 -20.99 24.70 -19.38
N GLU A 269 -21.55 23.53 -19.07
CA GLU A 269 -21.08 22.69 -17.95
C GLU A 269 -20.89 21.24 -18.38
N PHE A 270 -19.80 20.64 -17.91
CA PHE A 270 -19.47 19.23 -18.10
C PHE A 270 -19.78 18.35 -16.88
N ALA A 271 -19.76 18.95 -15.69
CA ALA A 271 -19.82 18.30 -14.37
C ALA A 271 -18.70 17.27 -14.15
N PRO A 272 -17.41 17.66 -14.19
CA PRO A 272 -16.28 16.72 -14.15
C PRO A 272 -16.24 15.84 -12.89
N ASN A 273 -16.71 16.37 -11.76
CA ASN A 273 -16.68 15.71 -10.45
C ASN A 273 -17.96 14.90 -10.14
N GLN A 274 -18.95 14.89 -11.04
CA GLN A 274 -20.17 14.11 -10.83
C GLN A 274 -19.81 12.61 -10.79
N PRO A 275 -20.37 11.83 -9.85
CA PRO A 275 -20.16 10.38 -9.83
C PRO A 275 -20.58 9.72 -11.15
N CYS A 276 -19.69 8.87 -11.66
CA CYS A 276 -19.93 8.03 -12.81
C CYS A 276 -20.48 6.67 -12.34
N ASN A 277 -21.63 6.28 -12.86
CA ASN A 277 -22.27 5.01 -12.50
C ASN A 277 -21.87 3.86 -13.44
N ALA A 278 -22.19 2.63 -13.04
CA ALA A 278 -21.88 1.41 -13.80
C ALA A 278 -22.44 1.45 -15.23
N ALA A 279 -23.66 1.98 -15.43
CA ALA A 279 -24.27 2.06 -16.75
C ALA A 279 -23.43 2.92 -17.72
N THR A 280 -22.89 4.03 -17.24
CA THR A 280 -21.99 4.89 -18.03
C THR A 280 -20.71 4.15 -18.41
N MET A 281 -20.11 3.42 -17.46
CA MET A 281 -18.92 2.62 -17.74
C MET A 281 -19.21 1.51 -18.77
N TYR A 282 -20.36 0.82 -18.67
CA TYR A 282 -20.75 -0.21 -19.63
C TYR A 282 -20.91 0.35 -21.04
N THR A 283 -21.62 1.47 -21.20
CA THR A 283 -21.72 2.17 -22.49
C THR A 283 -20.35 2.44 -23.09
N TYR A 284 -19.40 2.92 -22.28
CA TYR A 284 -18.04 3.25 -22.74
C TYR A 284 -17.26 2.00 -23.15
N VAL A 285 -17.31 0.93 -22.38
CA VAL A 285 -16.69 -0.35 -22.78
C VAL A 285 -17.27 -0.86 -24.09
N LEU A 286 -18.60 -0.86 -24.23
CA LEU A 286 -19.27 -1.32 -25.44
C LEU A 286 -18.89 -0.48 -26.67
N ARG A 287 -18.79 0.84 -26.51
CA ARG A 287 -18.28 1.73 -27.58
C ARG A 287 -16.84 1.43 -27.95
N ALA A 288 -15.97 1.14 -26.97
CA ALA A 288 -14.59 0.75 -27.24
C ALA A 288 -14.48 -0.57 -28.03
N LEU A 289 -15.45 -1.47 -27.82
CA LEU A 289 -15.62 -2.73 -28.56
C LEU A 289 -16.28 -2.57 -29.93
N GLY A 290 -16.71 -1.35 -30.30
CA GLY A 290 -17.33 -1.06 -31.60
C GLY A 290 -18.86 -1.22 -31.65
N TYR A 291 -19.51 -1.43 -30.51
CA TYR A 291 -20.97 -1.35 -30.41
C TYR A 291 -21.41 0.12 -30.36
N SER A 292 -22.60 0.40 -30.89
CA SER A 292 -23.14 1.75 -30.98
C SER A 292 -24.57 1.84 -30.46
N ASP A 293 -24.75 2.68 -29.45
CA ASP A 293 -26.05 3.09 -28.96
C ASP A 293 -26.84 3.91 -30.00
N LYS A 294 -26.13 4.62 -30.90
CA LYS A 294 -26.74 5.40 -31.99
C LYS A 294 -27.28 4.52 -33.11
N LEU A 295 -26.66 3.35 -33.34
CA LEU A 295 -27.11 2.37 -34.34
C LEU A 295 -28.08 1.33 -33.75
N GLY A 296 -28.44 1.46 -32.47
CA GLY A 296 -29.40 0.58 -31.80
C GLY A 296 -28.84 -0.77 -31.38
N ASP A 297 -27.51 -0.93 -31.30
CA ASP A 297 -26.90 -2.15 -30.76
C ASP A 297 -27.23 -2.35 -29.27
N PHE A 298 -27.43 -1.23 -28.58
CA PHE A 298 -27.91 -1.15 -27.21
C PHE A 298 -28.53 0.24 -26.98
N VAL A 299 -29.17 0.40 -25.84
CA VAL A 299 -29.86 1.60 -25.36
C VAL A 299 -29.45 1.79 -23.91
N TRP A 300 -28.91 2.96 -23.59
CA TRP A 300 -28.44 3.33 -22.25
C TRP A 300 -29.45 2.95 -21.16
N ASN A 301 -29.21 1.80 -20.48
CA ASN A 301 -29.90 1.28 -19.30
C ASN A 301 -29.77 -0.26 -19.15
N SER A 302 -30.85 -1.02 -19.33
CA SER A 302 -30.93 -2.47 -19.15
C SER A 302 -30.22 -3.23 -20.26
N THR A 303 -30.20 -2.70 -21.49
CA THR A 303 -29.61 -3.43 -22.62
C THR A 303 -28.08 -3.39 -22.62
N ASP A 304 -27.43 -2.33 -22.11
CA ASP A 304 -25.98 -2.32 -21.87
C ASP A 304 -25.58 -3.49 -20.98
N ARG A 305 -26.34 -3.73 -19.91
CA ARG A 305 -26.06 -4.82 -18.95
C ARG A 305 -26.20 -6.18 -19.59
N MET A 306 -27.24 -6.37 -20.38
CA MET A 306 -27.40 -7.59 -21.17
C MET A 306 -26.24 -7.77 -22.13
N MET A 307 -25.79 -6.70 -22.79
CA MET A 307 -24.66 -6.76 -23.73
C MET A 307 -23.33 -7.07 -23.02
N MET A 308 -23.09 -6.51 -21.82
CA MET A 308 -21.92 -6.86 -20.99
C MET A 308 -21.90 -8.36 -20.64
N VAL A 309 -23.07 -8.98 -20.45
CA VAL A 309 -23.19 -10.42 -20.23
C VAL A 309 -23.02 -11.21 -21.52
N GLN A 310 -23.64 -10.77 -22.62
CA GLN A 310 -23.54 -11.44 -23.93
C GLN A 310 -22.12 -11.43 -24.51
N THR A 311 -21.36 -10.37 -24.24
CA THR A 311 -19.94 -10.25 -24.63
C THR A 311 -19.01 -11.06 -23.71
N GLY A 312 -19.52 -11.65 -22.62
CA GLY A 312 -18.74 -12.44 -21.66
C GLY A 312 -17.87 -11.62 -20.71
N ILE A 313 -18.00 -10.29 -20.74
CA ILE A 313 -17.22 -9.39 -19.87
C ILE A 313 -17.63 -9.60 -18.41
N LEU A 314 -18.93 -9.69 -18.16
CA LEU A 314 -19.52 -9.98 -16.86
C LEU A 314 -20.37 -11.25 -16.93
N THR A 315 -20.38 -12.01 -15.84
CA THR A 315 -21.45 -12.99 -15.57
C THR A 315 -22.71 -12.27 -15.10
N GLN A 316 -23.85 -12.98 -15.17
CA GLN A 316 -25.12 -12.47 -14.64
C GLN A 316 -25.02 -12.10 -13.15
N SER A 317 -24.35 -12.92 -12.35
CA SER A 317 -24.18 -12.69 -10.90
C SER A 317 -23.28 -11.49 -10.60
N GLU A 318 -22.18 -11.32 -11.34
CA GLU A 318 -21.29 -10.16 -11.17
C GLU A 318 -22.01 -8.87 -11.56
N MET A 319 -22.74 -8.88 -12.67
CA MET A 319 -23.56 -7.74 -13.11
C MET A 319 -24.57 -7.36 -12.01
N GLU A 320 -25.36 -8.32 -11.50
CA GLU A 320 -26.32 -8.07 -10.41
C GLU A 320 -25.66 -7.54 -9.13
N THR A 321 -24.46 -8.02 -8.81
CA THR A 321 -23.71 -7.59 -7.62
C THR A 321 -23.30 -6.13 -7.76
N ILE A 322 -22.72 -5.77 -8.91
CA ILE A 322 -22.33 -4.39 -9.22
C ILE A 322 -23.55 -3.46 -9.21
N GLN A 323 -24.71 -3.91 -9.68
CA GLN A 323 -25.93 -3.11 -9.72
C GLN A 323 -26.53 -2.78 -8.34
N ARG A 324 -26.37 -3.66 -7.35
CA ARG A 324 -26.98 -3.48 -6.02
C ARG A 324 -26.21 -2.48 -5.16
N GLY A 325 -24.94 -2.25 -5.47
CA GLY A 325 -24.04 -1.42 -4.67
C GLY A 325 -23.72 -0.06 -5.30
N ILE A 326 -22.89 0.69 -4.59
CA ILE A 326 -22.21 1.88 -5.12
C ILE A 326 -21.17 1.42 -6.15
N PHE A 327 -21.16 2.03 -7.34
CA PHE A 327 -20.18 1.71 -8.37
C PHE A 327 -18.87 2.43 -8.09
N ARG A 328 -17.86 1.70 -7.63
CA ARG A 328 -16.57 2.27 -7.25
C ARG A 328 -15.51 2.05 -8.34
N ARG A 329 -14.39 2.76 -8.19
CA ARG A 329 -13.19 2.60 -9.02
C ARG A 329 -12.67 1.16 -9.02
N ASP A 330 -12.91 0.43 -7.94
CA ASP A 330 -12.68 -1.02 -7.83
C ASP A 330 -13.45 -1.82 -8.90
N GLN A 331 -14.79 -1.67 -8.97
CA GLN A 331 -15.60 -2.32 -10.00
C GLN A 331 -15.24 -1.83 -11.41
N ALA A 332 -14.86 -0.56 -11.56
CA ALA A 332 -14.38 -0.04 -12.84
C ALA A 332 -13.11 -0.79 -13.31
N ALA A 333 -12.12 -0.97 -12.44
CA ALA A 333 -10.91 -1.72 -12.76
C ALA A 333 -11.23 -3.17 -13.17
N PHE A 334 -12.15 -3.84 -12.47
CA PHE A 334 -12.61 -5.17 -12.84
C PHE A 334 -13.22 -5.21 -14.25
N VAL A 335 -14.17 -4.33 -14.53
CA VAL A 335 -14.86 -4.25 -15.82
C VAL A 335 -13.90 -3.94 -16.96
N LEU A 336 -12.96 -3.00 -16.75
CA LEU A 336 -11.94 -2.63 -17.73
C LEU A 336 -10.97 -3.78 -18.02
N TRP A 337 -10.54 -4.52 -17.00
CA TRP A 337 -9.63 -5.66 -17.21
C TRP A 337 -10.31 -6.78 -18.00
N ARG A 338 -11.55 -7.12 -17.63
CA ARG A 338 -12.32 -8.17 -18.31
C ARG A 338 -12.59 -7.84 -19.77
N SER A 339 -12.82 -6.56 -20.09
CA SER A 339 -13.09 -6.13 -21.47
C SER A 339 -11.90 -6.29 -22.41
N LEU A 340 -10.66 -6.32 -21.90
CA LEU A 340 -9.46 -6.54 -22.71
C LEU A 340 -9.51 -7.83 -23.52
N SER A 341 -10.12 -8.87 -22.95
CA SER A 341 -10.23 -10.20 -23.59
C SER A 341 -11.50 -10.35 -24.43
N ALA A 342 -12.42 -9.38 -24.40
CA ALA A 342 -13.63 -9.42 -25.21
C ALA A 342 -13.32 -9.11 -26.68
N ALA A 343 -14.00 -9.82 -27.56
CA ALA A 343 -13.92 -9.61 -29.00
C ALA A 343 -14.59 -8.30 -29.40
N LEU A 344 -14.00 -7.60 -30.38
CA LEU A 344 -14.65 -6.47 -31.03
C LEU A 344 -15.92 -6.95 -31.76
N LYS A 345 -16.90 -6.06 -31.89
CA LYS A 345 -18.15 -6.36 -32.60
C LYS A 345 -17.84 -6.90 -34.01
N ASN A 346 -18.43 -8.05 -34.33
CA ASN A 346 -18.29 -8.71 -35.64
C ASN A 346 -16.84 -9.03 -36.05
N SER A 347 -15.97 -9.33 -35.09
CA SER A 347 -14.55 -9.62 -35.32
C SER A 347 -14.04 -10.65 -34.31
N ASP A 348 -13.00 -11.38 -34.68
CA ASP A 348 -12.26 -12.27 -33.77
C ASP A 348 -11.12 -11.54 -33.03
N VAL A 349 -10.89 -10.26 -33.34
CA VAL A 349 -9.87 -9.44 -32.68
C VAL A 349 -10.37 -9.01 -31.31
N THR A 350 -9.57 -9.22 -30.27
CA THR A 350 -9.86 -8.76 -28.90
C THR A 350 -9.56 -7.28 -28.72
N LEU A 351 -10.15 -6.65 -27.70
CA LEU A 351 -9.86 -5.25 -27.37
C LEU A 351 -8.37 -5.02 -27.09
N VAL A 352 -7.69 -5.92 -26.37
CA VAL A 352 -6.25 -5.83 -26.17
C VAL A 352 -5.47 -6.00 -27.48
N GLY A 353 -5.93 -6.89 -28.37
CA GLY A 353 -5.35 -7.04 -29.70
C GLY A 353 -5.41 -5.74 -30.52
N LYS A 354 -6.54 -5.03 -30.46
CA LYS A 354 -6.70 -3.70 -31.05
C LYS A 354 -5.73 -2.68 -30.44
N LEU A 355 -5.64 -2.62 -29.11
CA LEU A 355 -4.75 -1.68 -28.41
C LEU A 355 -3.27 -1.92 -28.74
N ILE A 356 -2.87 -3.19 -28.87
CA ILE A 356 -1.52 -3.58 -29.28
C ILE A 356 -1.25 -3.20 -30.73
N ALA A 357 -2.19 -3.49 -31.64
CA ALA A 357 -2.06 -3.12 -33.05
C ALA A 357 -1.99 -1.60 -33.24
N ALA A 358 -2.67 -0.82 -32.40
CA ALA A 358 -2.63 0.63 -32.40
C ALA A 358 -1.38 1.23 -31.72
N GLY A 359 -0.54 0.40 -31.08
CA GLY A 359 0.64 0.86 -30.34
C GLY A 359 0.32 1.57 -29.01
N ALA A 360 -0.93 1.54 -28.56
CA ALA A 360 -1.35 2.14 -27.29
C ALA A 360 -0.88 1.32 -26.09
N VAL A 361 -0.71 0.01 -26.26
CA VAL A 361 -0.14 -0.92 -25.27
C VAL A 361 0.83 -1.86 -25.98
N THR A 362 1.93 -2.25 -25.35
CA THR A 362 2.85 -3.25 -25.89
C THR A 362 2.49 -4.67 -25.44
N GLN A 363 2.86 -5.68 -26.23
CA GLN A 363 2.71 -7.08 -25.83
C GLN A 363 3.40 -7.38 -24.49
N ALA A 364 4.60 -6.83 -24.28
CA ALA A 364 5.35 -7.00 -23.03
C ALA A 364 4.61 -6.43 -21.81
N GLN A 365 3.98 -5.25 -21.94
CA GLN A 365 3.15 -4.68 -20.87
C GLN A 365 1.94 -5.57 -20.56
N TYR A 366 1.30 -6.13 -21.58
CA TYR A 366 0.17 -7.03 -21.37
C TYR A 366 0.59 -8.34 -20.70
N ASP A 367 1.69 -8.95 -21.14
CA ASP A 367 2.23 -10.18 -20.55
C ASP A 367 2.64 -9.96 -19.09
N GLN A 368 3.26 -8.82 -18.78
CA GLN A 368 3.58 -8.43 -17.41
C GLN A 368 2.31 -8.20 -16.58
N ALA A 369 1.31 -7.50 -17.13
CA ALA A 369 0.06 -7.23 -16.43
C ALA A 369 -0.67 -8.52 -16.03
N ARG A 370 -0.66 -9.54 -16.89
CA ARG A 370 -1.28 -10.84 -16.62
C ARG A 370 -0.64 -11.61 -15.46
N GLN A 371 0.65 -11.37 -15.16
CA GLN A 371 1.31 -12.01 -14.02
C GLN A 371 0.79 -11.49 -12.67
N ASN A 372 0.17 -10.31 -12.65
CA ASN A 372 -0.34 -9.68 -11.44
C ASN A 372 -1.80 -10.06 -11.15
N VAL A 373 -2.41 -10.92 -11.97
CA VAL A 373 -3.82 -11.26 -11.92
C VAL A 373 -3.99 -12.75 -11.59
N PRO A 374 -4.79 -13.11 -10.58
CA PRO A 374 -5.09 -14.51 -10.29
C PRO A 374 -5.69 -15.21 -11.51
N SER A 375 -5.23 -16.44 -11.76
CA SER A 375 -5.64 -17.28 -12.90
C SER A 375 -7.11 -17.66 -12.87
#